data_AF-A0A7X7LH19-F1
#
_entry.id   AF-A0A7X7LH19-F1
#
_cell.length_a   1.000
_cell.length_b   1.000
_cell.length_c   1.000
_cell.angle_alpha   90.00
_cell.angle_beta   90.00
_cell.angle_gamma   90.00
#
_symmetry.space_group_name_H-M   'P 1'
#
loop_
_entity.id
_entity.type
_entity.pdbx_description
1 polymer ?
#
loop_
_entity_poly.entity_id
_entity_poly.type
_entity_poly.pdbx_seq_one_letter_code
_entity_poly.pdbx_strand_id
1 'polypeptide(L)' 'ALLASIGAAGIPMAGLIMMTIILSAVGLPLEGIGLILAVDRLLDMFRTTINVWSDSCGAVIIAKSEGEKLKV' A
#
# COMPACT_ATOMS: atom_id res chain seq x y z
N ALA A 1 7.84 6.93 -1.51
CA ALA A 1 6.77 6.22 -0.77
C ALA A 1 5.40 6.81 -1.06
N LEU A 2 5.13 8.08 -0.74
CA LEU A 2 3.80 8.71 -0.87
C LEU A 2 3.26 8.73 -2.31
N LEU A 3 4.08 9.18 -3.27
CA LEU A 3 3.73 9.13 -4.72
C LEU A 3 3.58 7.70 -5.25
N ALA A 4 4.32 6.77 -4.64
CA ALA A 4 4.32 5.37 -5.01
C ALA A 4 3.02 4.68 -4.52
N SER A 5 2.44 5.16 -3.41
CA SER A 5 1.14 4.69 -2.91
C SER A 5 -0.02 4.97 -3.86
N ILE A 6 0.03 6.04 -4.65
CA ILE A 6 -1.02 6.40 -5.62
C ILE A 6 -0.98 5.47 -6.85
N GLY A 7 0.21 4.99 -7.22
CA GLY A 7 0.43 4.10 -8.37
C GLY A 7 0.40 2.61 -8.06
N ALA A 8 0.14 2.21 -6.81
CA ALA A 8 0.08 0.81 -6.43
C ALA A 8 -1.23 0.18 -6.96
N ALA A 9 -1.13 -0.58 -8.05
CA ALA A 9 -2.23 -1.39 -8.54
C ALA A 9 -2.65 -2.40 -7.45
N GLY A 10 -3.96 -2.68 -7.32
CA GLY A 10 -4.54 -3.63 -6.36
C GLY A 10 -4.24 -5.11 -6.66
N ILE A 11 -3.05 -5.38 -7.19
CA ILE A 11 -2.58 -6.69 -7.61
C ILE A 11 -1.65 -7.21 -6.49
N PRO A 12 -1.79 -8.48 -6.08
CA PRO A 12 -0.86 -9.09 -5.13
C PRO A 12 0.60 -8.89 -5.56
N MET A 13 1.50 -8.65 -4.59
CA MET A 13 2.95 -8.55 -4.81
C MET A 13 3.43 -7.29 -5.58
N ALA A 14 2.57 -6.30 -5.83
CA ALA A 14 2.95 -5.03 -6.46
C ALA A 14 4.03 -4.25 -5.64
N GLY A 15 4.09 -4.49 -4.33
CA GLY A 15 5.07 -3.88 -3.43
C GLY A 15 6.54 -4.22 -3.77
N LEU A 16 6.81 -5.40 -4.32
CA LEU A 16 8.18 -5.80 -4.69
C LEU A 16 8.69 -5.09 -5.94
N ILE A 17 7.82 -4.85 -6.93
CA ILE A 17 8.15 -4.07 -8.13
C ILE A 17 8.46 -2.63 -7.74
N MET A 18 7.74 -2.09 -6.76
CA MET A 18 8.02 -0.76 -6.24
C MET A 18 9.34 -0.69 -5.48
N MET A 19 9.71 -1.77 -4.78
CA MET A 19 10.97 -1.85 -4.03
C MET A 19 12.19 -1.87 -4.96
N THR A 20 12.10 -2.52 -6.14
CA THR A 20 13.20 -2.48 -7.13
C THR A 20 13.46 -1.04 -7.62
N ILE A 21 12.40 -0.28 -7.88
CA ILE A 21 12.48 1.13 -8.28
C ILE A 21 13.10 1.98 -7.16
N ILE A 22 12.70 1.76 -5.91
CA ILE A 22 13.22 2.50 -4.74
C ILE A 22 14.70 2.20 -4.52
N LEU A 23 15.10 0.92 -4.52
CA LEU A 23 16.50 0.53 -4.32
C LEU A 23 17.39 1.07 -5.44
N SER A 24 16.91 1.04 -6.68
CA SER A 24 17.61 1.64 -7.83
C SER A 24 17.74 3.15 -7.70
N ALA A 25 16.70 3.84 -7.21
CA ALA A 25 16.71 5.30 -7.01
C ALA A 25 17.65 5.75 -5.88
N VAL A 26 17.87 4.91 -4.86
CA VAL A 26 18.76 5.21 -3.71
C VAL A 26 20.16 4.60 -3.90
N GLY A 27 20.40 3.85 -4.98
CA GLY A 27 21.70 3.26 -5.31
C GLY A 27 22.07 2.03 -4.46
N LEU A 28 21.08 1.32 -3.92
CA LEU A 28 21.30 0.10 -3.14
C LEU A 28 21.25 -1.16 -4.01
N PRO A 29 22.01 -2.21 -3.66
CA PRO A 29 22.00 -3.50 -4.36
C PRO A 29 20.62 -4.17 -4.32
N LEU A 30 20.18 -4.66 -5.49
CA LEU A 30 18.88 -5.33 -5.67
C LEU A 30 18.85 -6.72 -5.05
N GLU A 31 20.02 -7.32 -4.79
CA GLU A 31 20.17 -8.62 -4.14
C GLU A 31 19.53 -8.63 -2.74
N GLY A 32 19.42 -7.47 -2.09
CA GLY A 32 18.75 -7.31 -0.79
C GLY A 32 17.25 -7.62 -0.81
N ILE A 33 16.60 -7.61 -1.99
CA ILE A 33 15.18 -7.98 -2.15
C ILE A 33 14.97 -9.46 -1.79
N GLY A 34 15.95 -10.32 -2.05
CA GLY A 34 15.87 -11.75 -1.75
C GLY A 34 15.61 -12.05 -0.27
N LEU A 35 16.09 -11.19 0.63
CA LEU A 35 15.84 -11.30 2.08
C LEU A 35 14.39 -10.94 2.45
N ILE A 36 13.75 -10.07 1.68
CA ILE A 36 12.41 -9.54 1.95
C ILE A 36 11.33 -10.49 1.39
N LEU A 37 11.62 -11.28 0.35
CA LEU A 37 10.68 -12.21 -0.28
C LEU A 37 9.96 -13.13 0.70
N ALA A 38 10.66 -13.62 1.74
CA ALA A 38 10.10 -14.53 2.72
C ALA A 38 9.00 -13.88 3.59
N VAL A 39 9.15 -12.60 3.91
CA VAL A 39 8.19 -11.85 4.74
C VAL A 39 7.19 -11.05 3.91
N ASP A 40 7.52 -10.76 2.64
CA ASP A 40 6.71 -9.95 1.74
C ASP A 40 5.29 -10.50 1.63
N ARG A 41 5.12 -11.83 1.61
CA ARG A 41 3.79 -12.37 1.37
C ARG A 41 2.79 -12.08 2.49
N LEU A 42 3.24 -12.10 3.74
CA LEU A 42 2.43 -11.74 4.90
C LEU A 42 2.20 -10.22 4.95
N LEU A 43 3.27 -9.45 4.72
CA LEU A 43 3.23 -7.99 4.76
C LEU A 43 2.37 -7.38 3.63
N ASP A 44 2.32 -8.02 2.46
CA ASP A 44 1.49 -7.65 1.32
C ASP A 44 0.00 -7.76 1.68
N MET A 45 -0.40 -8.86 2.33
CA MET A 45 -1.78 -9.05 2.79
C MET A 45 -2.21 -8.01 3.84
N PHE A 46 -1.33 -7.70 4.80
CA PHE A 46 -1.60 -6.63 5.77
C PHE A 46 -1.72 -5.27 5.09
N ARG A 47 -0.87 -5.00 4.08
CA ARG A 47 -0.91 -3.74 3.33
C ARG A 47 -2.22 -3.59 2.55
N THR A 48 -2.69 -4.64 1.88
CA THR A 48 -4.01 -4.63 1.22
C THR A 48 -5.13 -4.33 2.23
N THR A 49 -5.08 -4.97 3.40
CA THR A 49 -6.11 -4.79 4.44
C THR A 49 -6.15 -3.35 4.96
N ILE A 50 -4.98 -2.78 5.25
CA ILE A 50 -4.87 -1.40 5.77
C ILE A 50 -5.34 -0.38 4.72
N ASN A 51 -5.01 -0.59 3.45
CA ASN A 51 -5.45 0.29 2.37
C ASN A 51 -6.98 0.30 2.23
N VAL A 52 -7.63 -0.88 2.27
CA VAL A 52 -9.09 -0.97 2.21
C VAL A 52 -9.74 -0.34 3.46
N TRP A 53 -9.13 -0.54 4.62
CA TRP A 53 -9.59 0.06 5.87
C TRP A 53 -9.51 1.60 5.83
N SER A 54 -8.39 2.17 5.36
CA SER A 54 -8.24 3.63 5.28
C SER A 54 -9.23 4.26 4.31
N ASP A 55 -9.51 3.62 3.18
CA ASP A 55 -10.50 4.11 2.21
C ASP A 55 -11.91 4.10 2.80
N SER A 56 -12.24 3.06 3.58
CA SER A 56 -13.51 2.97 4.30
C SER A 56 -13.65 4.07 5.35
N CYS A 57 -12.60 4.33 6.15
CA CYS A 57 -12.57 5.45 7.09
C CYS A 57 -12.70 6.80 6.38
N GLY A 58 -11.97 6.99 5.27
CA GLY A 58 -12.03 8.20 4.46
C GLY A 58 -13.44 8.46 3.91
N ALA A 59 -14.09 7.43 3.37
CA ALA A 59 -15.47 7.52 2.88
C ALA A 59 -16.44 7.98 3.97
N VAL A 60 -16.34 7.41 5.19
CA VAL A 60 -17.18 7.81 6.33
C VAL A 60 -16.93 9.26 6.75
N ILE A 61 -15.67 9.70 6.77
CA ILE A 61 -15.31 11.08 7.12
C ILE A 61 -15.90 12.07 6.11
N ILE A 62 -15.76 11.78 4.82
CA ILE A 62 -16.32 12.63 3.74
C ILE A 62 -17.84 12.63 3.80
N ALA A 63 -18.49 11.47 3.90
CA ALA A 63 -19.95 11.37 4.01
C ALA A 63 -20.48 12.18 5.20
N LYS A 64 -19.80 12.16 6.36
CA LYS A 64 -20.15 13.01 7.50
C LYS A 64 -19.98 14.51 7.20
N SER A 65 -18.92 14.89 6.50
CA SER A 65 -18.65 16.28 6.09
C SER A 65 -19.70 16.81 5.12
N GLU A 66 -20.16 15.97 4.19
CA GLU A 66 -21.19 16.30 3.19
C GLU A 66 -22.63 16.17 3.74
N GLY A 67 -22.80 15.83 5.01
CA GLY A 67 -24.11 15.77 5.68
C GLY A 67 -24.92 14.50 5.43
N GLU A 68 -24.30 13.42 4.96
CA GLU A 68 -24.97 12.12 4.77
C GLU A 68 -25.32 11.46 6.11
N LYS A 69 -26.45 10.75 6.15
CA LYS A 69 -26.83 9.93 7.31
C LYS A 69 -26.10 8.59 7.27
N LEU A 70 -25.08 8.48 8.11
CA LEU A 70 -24.32 7.26 8.32
C LEU A 70 -25.10 6.25 9.20
N LYS A 71 -25.02 4.97 8.85
CA LYS A 71 -25.57 3.84 9.63
C LYS A 71 -24.55 3.19 10.58
N VAL A 72 -23.34 3.74 10.61
CA VAL A 72 -22.23 3.33 11.48
C VAL A 72 -22.22 4.15 12.75
#